data_AF-X5XIK2-F1
#
_entry.id   AF-X5XIK2-F1
#
_cell.length_a   1.000
_cell.length_b   1.000
_cell.length_c   1.000
_cell.angle_alpha   90.00
_cell.angle_beta   90.00
_cell.angle_gamma   90.00
#
_symmetry.space_group_name_H-M   'P 1'
#
loop_
_entity.id
_entity.type
_entity.pdbx_description
1 polymer ?
#
loop_
_entity_poly.entity_id
_entity_poly.type
_entity_poly.pdbx_seq_one_letter_code
_entity_poly.pdbx_strand_id
1 'polypeptide(L)'
;MAIDIEKRLRQLNTRRRGVDRLGRLSTAAQSDVLQKSISEESWQRRALTQPYTRYALGAMQEVGPDYTRVSIETAERVGKQLSEKLTAAGFAVVFRLQGSVPLNVHIRGVSDVDLLNLDADFYTYRLTGLKARLGHYTSPTPDTSIGRLTRLRKEAEKVLINAYPAADVDISGGKAIAISGGSLARPVDVVPSHWHDTDEYQSSGNERDRGVTILNKKVPETVDNLPFLHIGRVHDRDQNDAQGGLKKSIRLAKNVKNDAIEDGKYINLPSFDIAAIMYHANQAVLRTSVYYELAVLAETQRFLDYLWHNKDFARTLHVPDGSRRIFDKEEKFGGLLTLSSEMDDLARQVAREQSQKLRYQETIPLDESRNAISNVLVPG
;
A
#
# COMPACT_ATOMS: atom_id res chain seq x y z
N MET A 1 -8.11 19.49 -20.01
CA MET A 1 -6.97 20.36 -19.59
C MET A 1 -5.70 19.57 -19.77
N ALA A 2 -4.64 20.18 -20.30
CA ALA A 2 -3.34 19.53 -20.38
C ALA A 2 -2.78 19.30 -18.96
N ILE A 3 -2.13 18.16 -18.73
CA ILE A 3 -1.48 17.83 -17.47
C ILE A 3 -0.27 18.77 -17.29
N ASP A 4 -0.21 19.50 -16.17
CA ASP A 4 0.97 20.27 -15.78
C ASP A 4 2.00 19.32 -15.15
N ILE A 5 2.97 18.89 -15.95
CA ILE A 5 4.00 17.96 -15.51
C ILE A 5 4.93 18.55 -14.45
N GLU A 6 5.19 19.85 -14.48
CA GLU A 6 6.03 20.51 -13.49
C GLU A 6 5.33 20.58 -12.13
N LYS A 7 4.00 20.78 -12.13
CA LYS A 7 3.18 20.61 -10.92
C LYS A 7 3.29 19.19 -10.37
N ARG A 8 3.13 18.15 -11.21
CA ARG A 8 3.24 16.75 -10.78
C ARG A 8 4.63 16.37 -10.26
N LEU A 9 5.69 16.88 -10.87
CA LEU A 9 7.06 16.71 -10.37
C LEU A 9 7.25 17.34 -8.98
N ARG A 10 6.71 18.55 -8.75
CA ARG A 10 6.72 19.18 -7.42
C ARG A 10 5.90 18.37 -6.41
N GLN A 11 4.70 17.92 -6.77
CA GLN A 11 3.85 17.10 -5.90
C GLN A 11 4.51 15.76 -5.54
N LEU A 12 5.11 15.09 -6.52
CA LEU A 12 5.88 13.86 -6.31
C LEU A 12 7.03 14.10 -5.33
N ASN A 13 7.81 15.16 -5.53
CA ASN A 13 8.93 15.50 -4.64
C ASN A 13 8.46 15.80 -3.20
N THR A 14 7.45 16.67 -3.04
CA THR A 14 6.88 17.03 -1.73
C THR A 14 6.40 15.79 -0.97
N ARG A 15 5.67 14.92 -1.66
CA ARG A 15 5.08 13.70 -1.11
C ARG A 15 6.13 12.68 -0.69
N ARG A 16 7.12 12.42 -1.56
CA ARG A 16 8.22 11.49 -1.27
C ARG A 16 9.08 11.96 -0.11
N ARG A 17 9.27 13.27 0.05
CA ARG A 17 9.98 13.88 1.17
C ARG A 17 9.13 14.03 2.44
N GLY A 18 7.81 13.93 2.32
CA GLY A 18 6.86 14.02 3.44
C GLY A 18 6.57 15.44 3.94
N VAL A 19 6.90 16.46 3.13
CA VAL A 19 6.70 17.88 3.49
C VAL A 19 5.20 18.25 3.47
N ASP A 20 4.38 17.49 2.74
CA ASP A 20 2.92 17.61 2.70
C ASP A 20 2.23 17.18 4.01
N ARG A 21 2.96 16.57 4.94
CA ARG A 21 2.40 15.94 6.16
C ARG A 21 3.07 16.41 7.46
N LEU A 22 3.84 17.50 7.44
CA LEU A 22 4.54 18.02 8.62
C LEU A 22 3.63 18.22 9.83
N GLY A 23 2.40 18.70 9.62
CA GLY A 23 1.42 18.93 10.69
C GLY A 23 0.98 17.67 11.46
N ARG A 24 1.29 16.46 10.96
CA ARG A 24 0.99 15.19 11.64
C ARG A 24 2.17 14.65 12.45
N LEU A 25 3.27 15.39 12.52
CA LEU A 25 4.51 14.97 13.16
C LEU A 25 4.82 15.79 14.42
N SER A 26 5.60 15.20 15.31
CA SER A 26 6.28 15.95 16.38
C SER A 26 7.15 17.07 15.82
N THR A 27 7.35 18.16 16.58
CA THR A 27 8.21 19.28 16.18
C THR A 27 9.63 18.84 15.81
N ALA A 28 10.22 17.92 16.60
CA ALA A 28 11.55 17.38 16.30
C ALA A 28 11.59 16.60 14.97
N ALA A 29 10.54 15.81 14.69
CA ALA A 29 10.44 15.08 13.43
C ALA A 29 10.17 16.01 12.24
N GLN A 30 9.49 17.15 12.43
CA GLN A 30 9.34 18.15 11.37
C GLN A 30 10.70 18.72 10.95
N SER A 31 11.56 19.06 11.91
CA SER A 31 12.92 19.56 11.61
C SER A 31 13.77 18.52 10.88
N ASP A 32 13.73 17.24 11.30
CA ASP A 32 14.45 16.15 10.62
C ASP A 32 13.96 15.96 9.17
N VAL A 33 12.63 15.96 8.96
CA VAL A 33 12.04 15.87 7.62
C VAL A 33 12.47 17.04 6.76
N LEU A 34 12.44 18.27 7.28
CA LEU A 34 12.87 19.47 6.56
C LEU A 34 14.35 19.40 6.20
N GLN A 35 15.21 19.00 7.13
CA GLN A 35 16.65 18.87 6.88
C GLN A 35 16.95 17.82 5.80
N LYS A 36 16.32 16.63 5.89
CA LYS A 36 16.46 15.57 4.88
C LYS A 36 15.90 15.99 3.53
N SER A 37 14.83 16.78 3.54
CA SER A 37 14.21 17.30 2.33
C SER A 37 15.12 18.25 1.52
N ILE A 38 16.26 18.69 2.06
CA ILE A 38 17.23 19.49 1.30
C ILE A 38 17.99 18.62 0.30
N SER A 39 18.25 17.35 0.65
CA SER A 39 19.01 16.45 -0.21
C SER A 39 18.16 15.97 -1.38
N GLU A 40 18.75 16.00 -2.58
CA GLU A 40 18.11 15.46 -3.77
C GLU A 40 18.17 13.93 -3.79
N GLU A 41 17.04 13.31 -4.12
CA GLU A 41 16.99 11.90 -4.47
C GLU A 41 17.54 11.67 -5.89
N SER A 42 18.12 10.51 -6.14
CA SER A 42 18.76 10.17 -7.42
C SER A 42 17.85 10.39 -8.64
N TRP A 43 16.56 10.05 -8.54
CA TRP A 43 15.60 10.21 -9.63
C TRP A 43 15.47 11.66 -10.13
N GLN A 44 15.71 12.66 -9.27
CA GLN A 44 15.58 14.07 -9.63
C GLN A 44 16.65 14.52 -10.65
N ARG A 45 17.78 13.81 -10.66
CA ARG A 45 18.92 14.08 -11.55
C ARG A 45 18.81 13.34 -12.88
N ARG A 46 17.84 12.45 -13.02
CA ARG A 46 17.64 11.63 -14.22
C ARG A 46 16.79 12.37 -15.25
N ALA A 47 17.10 12.15 -16.52
CA ALA A 47 16.28 12.61 -17.66
C ALA A 47 15.93 14.12 -17.57
N LEU A 48 16.92 14.98 -17.27
CA LEU A 48 16.71 16.39 -16.90
C LEU A 48 15.89 17.21 -17.92
N THR A 49 16.03 16.90 -19.20
CA THR A 49 15.32 17.55 -20.32
C THR A 49 14.03 16.82 -20.72
N GLN A 50 13.64 15.78 -19.99
CA GLN A 50 12.52 14.89 -20.26
C GLN A 50 11.65 14.76 -18.99
N PRO A 51 10.89 15.83 -18.62
CA PRO A 51 10.15 15.89 -17.36
C PRO A 51 9.12 14.77 -17.17
N TYR A 52 8.46 14.28 -18.22
CA TYR A 52 7.50 13.17 -18.11
C TYR A 52 8.23 11.85 -17.79
N THR A 53 9.36 11.62 -18.43
CA THR A 53 10.25 10.48 -18.18
C THR A 53 10.78 10.53 -16.74
N ARG A 54 11.26 11.70 -16.30
CA ARG A 54 11.74 11.91 -14.93
C ARG A 54 10.64 11.65 -13.91
N TYR A 55 9.41 12.11 -14.17
CA TYR A 55 8.26 11.82 -13.31
C TYR A 55 7.97 10.32 -13.25
N ALA A 56 7.90 9.63 -14.39
CA ALA A 56 7.65 8.19 -14.44
C ALA A 56 8.69 7.40 -13.63
N LEU A 57 9.98 7.72 -13.81
CA LEU A 57 11.07 7.09 -13.07
C LEU A 57 10.95 7.36 -11.55
N GLY A 58 10.75 8.61 -11.14
CA GLY A 58 10.59 8.97 -9.72
C GLY A 58 9.34 8.36 -9.07
N ALA A 59 8.25 8.22 -9.83
CA ALA A 59 7.01 7.60 -9.39
C ALA A 59 7.15 6.09 -9.18
N MET A 60 8.09 5.43 -9.86
CA MET A 60 8.40 4.00 -9.69
C MET A 60 9.34 3.72 -8.53
N GLN A 61 10.17 4.69 -8.12
CA GLN A 61 11.20 4.47 -7.10
C GLN A 61 10.58 4.23 -5.72
N GLU A 62 11.28 3.41 -4.92
CA GLU A 62 11.04 3.28 -3.49
C GLU A 62 11.22 4.61 -2.79
N VAL A 63 10.41 4.90 -1.77
CA VAL A 63 10.68 6.03 -0.88
C VAL A 63 12.02 5.78 -0.18
N GLY A 64 12.77 6.85 0.12
CA GLY A 64 14.09 6.72 0.75
C GLY A 64 14.06 5.83 2.01
N PRO A 65 15.05 4.94 2.20
CA PRO A 65 15.01 3.87 3.21
C PRO A 65 14.87 4.38 4.66
N ASP A 66 15.43 5.56 4.96
CA ASP A 66 15.28 6.19 6.28
C ASP A 66 13.83 6.54 6.61
N TYR A 67 13.04 6.94 5.61
CA TYR A 67 11.63 7.26 5.83
C TYR A 67 10.84 6.00 6.22
N THR A 68 11.09 4.89 5.51
CA THR A 68 10.49 3.58 5.79
C THR A 68 10.92 3.06 7.17
N ARG A 69 12.21 3.15 7.49
CA ARG A 69 12.76 2.74 8.79
C ARG A 69 12.10 3.51 9.94
N VAL A 70 12.02 4.83 9.86
CA VAL A 70 11.38 5.67 10.90
C VAL A 70 9.89 5.34 11.06
N SER A 71 9.19 5.00 9.97
CA SER A 71 7.81 4.49 10.04
C SER A 71 7.71 3.20 10.84
N ILE A 72 8.57 2.22 10.56
CA ILE A 72 8.60 0.95 11.29
C ILE A 72 8.93 1.17 12.77
N GLU A 73 10.01 1.89 13.07
CA GLU A 73 10.45 2.18 14.45
C GLU A 73 9.38 2.93 15.26
N THR A 74 8.65 3.85 14.62
CA THR A 74 7.55 4.57 15.30
C THR A 74 6.42 3.63 15.67
N ALA A 75 6.01 2.74 14.77
CA ALA A 75 4.96 1.76 15.02
C ALA A 75 5.40 0.73 16.08
N GLU A 76 6.64 0.27 16.05
CA GLU A 76 7.21 -0.62 17.07
C GLU A 76 7.21 0.05 18.46
N ARG A 77 7.56 1.33 18.55
CA ARG A 77 7.49 2.08 19.81
C ARG A 77 6.06 2.19 20.35
N VAL A 78 5.08 2.47 19.48
CA VAL A 78 3.66 2.48 19.86
C VAL A 78 3.21 1.09 20.33
N GLY A 79 3.61 0.05 19.60
CA GLY A 79 3.35 -1.35 19.98
C GLY A 79 3.94 -1.72 21.33
N LYS A 80 5.18 -1.32 21.63
CA LYS A 80 5.82 -1.56 22.93
C LYS A 80 5.05 -0.90 24.08
N GLN A 81 4.66 0.37 23.92
CA GLN A 81 3.89 1.09 24.92
C GLN A 81 2.53 0.43 25.18
N LEU A 82 1.84 0.02 24.12
CA LEU A 82 0.59 -0.74 24.23
C LEU A 82 0.81 -2.09 24.91
N SER A 83 1.85 -2.83 24.53
CA SER A 83 2.17 -4.14 25.09
C SER A 83 2.30 -4.11 26.60
N GLU A 84 3.11 -3.18 27.13
CA GLU A 84 3.37 -3.07 28.57
C GLU A 84 2.07 -2.76 29.35
N LYS A 85 1.26 -1.82 28.86
CA LYS A 85 0.06 -1.35 29.56
C LYS A 85 -1.13 -2.30 29.40
N LEU A 86 -1.33 -2.90 28.23
CA LEU A 86 -2.38 -3.88 28.00
C LEU A 86 -2.11 -5.18 28.77
N THR A 87 -0.85 -5.61 28.86
CA THR A 87 -0.46 -6.75 29.71
C THR A 87 -0.75 -6.48 31.18
N ALA A 88 -0.43 -5.28 31.67
CA ALA A 88 -0.78 -4.87 33.03
C ALA A 88 -2.31 -4.82 33.28
N ALA A 89 -3.10 -4.59 32.22
CA ALA A 89 -4.55 -4.64 32.25
C ALA A 89 -5.13 -6.06 32.02
N GLY A 90 -4.29 -7.09 31.96
CA GLY A 90 -4.70 -8.49 31.87
C GLY A 90 -4.95 -9.01 30.45
N PHE A 91 -4.46 -8.33 29.41
CA PHE A 91 -4.52 -8.81 28.03
C PHE A 91 -3.17 -9.41 27.60
N ALA A 92 -3.15 -10.61 27.03
CA ALA A 92 -2.02 -11.02 26.21
C ALA A 92 -2.16 -10.44 24.80
N VAL A 93 -1.14 -9.70 24.35
CA VAL A 93 -1.15 -9.05 23.04
C VAL A 93 0.12 -9.30 22.26
N VAL A 94 0.01 -9.37 20.93
CA VAL A 94 1.14 -9.36 19.99
C VAL A 94 0.91 -8.34 18.89
N PHE A 95 1.99 -7.84 18.31
CA PHE A 95 1.91 -6.77 17.31
C PHE A 95 2.50 -7.20 15.97
N ARG A 96 1.85 -6.78 14.88
CA ARG A 96 2.31 -7.00 13.50
C ARG A 96 2.03 -5.78 12.64
N LEU A 97 2.90 -5.53 11.67
CA LEU A 97 2.68 -4.48 10.67
C LEU A 97 1.92 -5.06 9.47
N GLN A 98 1.03 -4.26 8.90
CA GLN A 98 0.38 -4.56 7.63
C GLN A 98 0.41 -3.35 6.69
N GLY A 99 -0.19 -3.50 5.51
CA GLY A 99 -0.35 -2.40 4.56
C GLY A 99 0.88 -2.15 3.70
N SER A 100 1.00 -0.92 3.19
CA SER A 100 1.95 -0.62 2.11
C SER A 100 3.40 -0.38 2.54
N VAL A 101 3.63 -0.11 3.82
CA VAL A 101 4.97 0.06 4.40
C VAL A 101 5.73 -1.26 4.43
N PRO A 102 5.23 -2.35 5.07
CA PRO A 102 5.94 -3.64 5.07
C PRO A 102 6.07 -4.27 3.67
N LEU A 103 5.18 -3.92 2.71
CA LEU A 103 5.32 -4.35 1.32
C LEU A 103 6.28 -3.46 0.49
N ASN A 104 6.74 -2.33 1.05
CA ASN A 104 7.56 -1.31 0.38
C ASN A 104 6.95 -0.74 -0.92
N VAL A 105 5.63 -0.53 -0.91
CA VAL A 105 4.89 0.10 -2.02
C VAL A 105 4.19 1.39 -1.59
N HIS A 106 4.54 1.91 -0.41
CA HIS A 106 4.14 3.23 0.03
C HIS A 106 4.81 4.30 -0.87
N ILE A 107 4.16 5.46 -0.99
CA ILE A 107 4.58 6.53 -1.92
C ILE A 107 4.88 7.85 -1.21
N ARG A 108 4.75 7.88 0.12
CA ARG A 108 5.00 9.08 0.94
C ARG A 108 6.17 8.86 1.89
N GLY A 109 7.02 9.87 2.06
CA GLY A 109 8.06 9.86 3.10
C GLY A 109 7.48 9.78 4.50
N VAL A 110 6.37 10.48 4.72
CA VAL A 110 5.57 10.36 5.94
C VAL A 110 4.35 9.52 5.61
N SER A 111 4.52 8.20 5.69
CA SER A 111 3.44 7.23 5.51
C SER A 111 2.84 6.85 6.86
N ASP A 112 1.50 6.81 6.90
CA ASP A 112 0.74 6.21 7.99
C ASP A 112 1.04 4.69 8.04
N VAL A 113 1.21 4.14 9.25
CA VAL A 113 1.59 2.74 9.46
C VAL A 113 0.47 1.98 10.14
N ASP A 114 0.01 0.90 9.51
CA ASP A 114 -1.02 0.03 10.07
C ASP A 114 -0.41 -0.98 11.06
N LEU A 115 -0.67 -0.79 12.35
CA LEU A 115 -0.20 -1.64 13.45
C LEU A 115 -1.35 -2.52 13.96
N LEU A 116 -1.31 -3.81 13.67
CA LEU A 116 -2.24 -4.79 14.27
C LEU A 116 -1.90 -4.98 15.74
N ASN A 117 -2.89 -4.77 16.61
CA ASN A 117 -2.88 -5.11 18.03
C ASN A 117 -3.69 -6.40 18.19
N LEU A 118 -3.01 -7.54 18.24
CA LEU A 118 -3.61 -8.87 18.21
C LEU A 118 -3.81 -9.40 19.62
N ASP A 119 -5.04 -9.75 19.99
CA ASP A 119 -5.34 -10.58 21.16
C ASP A 119 -4.69 -11.96 20.99
N ALA A 120 -3.72 -12.27 21.84
CA ALA A 120 -2.93 -13.51 21.75
C ALA A 120 -3.58 -14.68 22.50
N ASP A 121 -4.50 -14.40 23.42
CA ASP A 121 -5.22 -15.40 24.21
C ASP A 121 -6.49 -15.90 23.51
N PHE A 122 -6.87 -15.27 22.40
CA PHE A 122 -8.07 -15.58 21.65
C PHE A 122 -7.79 -15.70 20.16
N TYR A 123 -8.37 -16.72 19.53
CA TYR A 123 -8.36 -16.87 18.09
C TYR A 123 -9.60 -17.64 17.65
N THR A 124 -9.99 -17.47 16.39
CA THR A 124 -11.00 -18.31 15.73
C THR A 124 -10.30 -19.25 14.74
N TYR A 125 -11.00 -20.26 14.25
CA TYR A 125 -10.42 -21.23 13.31
C TYR A 125 -11.47 -21.79 12.36
N ARG A 126 -11.02 -22.27 11.19
CA ARG A 126 -11.87 -23.02 10.25
C ARG A 126 -12.06 -24.46 10.71
N LEU A 127 -13.31 -24.91 10.80
CA LEU A 127 -13.65 -26.29 11.21
C LEU A 127 -13.20 -27.34 10.18
N THR A 128 -13.03 -26.94 8.93
CA THR A 128 -12.58 -27.77 7.81
C THR A 128 -11.09 -28.07 7.83
N GLY A 129 -10.30 -27.29 8.58
CA GLY A 129 -8.86 -27.36 8.56
C GLY A 129 -8.30 -28.61 9.23
N LEU A 130 -7.05 -28.94 8.93
CA LEU A 130 -6.43 -30.20 9.36
C LEU A 130 -6.41 -30.34 10.90
N LYS A 131 -5.97 -29.30 11.62
CA LYS A 131 -5.91 -29.30 13.10
C LYS A 131 -7.30 -29.44 13.73
N ALA A 132 -8.31 -28.77 13.16
CA ALA A 132 -9.68 -28.88 13.63
C ALA A 132 -10.23 -30.30 13.47
N ARG A 133 -10.05 -30.91 12.30
CA ARG A 133 -10.49 -32.29 12.03
C ARG A 133 -9.77 -33.33 12.90
N LEU A 134 -8.54 -33.05 13.33
CA LEU A 134 -7.78 -33.90 14.25
C LEU A 134 -8.07 -33.63 15.73
N GLY A 135 -8.97 -32.69 16.05
CA GLY A 135 -9.35 -32.40 17.43
C GLY A 135 -8.29 -31.64 18.23
N HIS A 136 -7.38 -30.91 17.57
CA HIS A 136 -6.31 -30.15 18.26
C HIS A 136 -6.81 -28.87 18.95
N TYR A 137 -8.04 -28.42 18.65
CA TYR A 137 -8.67 -27.28 19.31
C TYR A 137 -9.59 -27.77 20.44
N THR A 138 -9.07 -27.79 21.67
CA THR A 138 -9.70 -28.49 22.81
C THR A 138 -10.30 -27.57 23.88
N SER A 139 -10.08 -26.26 23.79
CA SER A 139 -10.41 -25.31 24.85
C SER A 139 -11.36 -24.21 24.35
N PRO A 140 -12.63 -24.55 24.04
CA PRO A 140 -13.60 -23.57 23.59
C PRO A 140 -13.92 -22.56 24.70
N THR A 141 -14.24 -21.33 24.29
CA THR A 141 -14.67 -20.25 25.19
C THR A 141 -16.02 -19.69 24.72
N PRO A 142 -16.90 -19.21 25.61
CA PRO A 142 -18.10 -18.48 25.22
C PRO A 142 -17.81 -17.07 24.68
N ASP A 143 -16.57 -16.58 24.79
CA ASP A 143 -16.17 -15.29 24.25
C ASP A 143 -16.35 -15.23 22.72
N THR A 144 -16.86 -14.11 22.22
CA THR A 144 -17.02 -13.84 20.79
C THR A 144 -15.95 -12.87 20.29
N SER A 145 -15.63 -12.92 19.00
CA SER A 145 -14.71 -11.97 18.35
C SER A 145 -15.11 -10.52 18.60
N ILE A 146 -16.40 -10.18 18.45
CA ILE A 146 -16.92 -8.83 18.72
C ILE A 146 -16.66 -8.45 20.18
N GLY A 147 -16.97 -9.34 21.13
CA GLY A 147 -16.77 -9.09 22.56
C GLY A 147 -15.31 -8.87 22.93
N ARG A 148 -14.41 -9.75 22.49
CA ARG A 148 -12.96 -9.65 22.72
C ARG A 148 -12.40 -8.36 22.15
N LEU A 149 -12.66 -8.10 20.86
CA LEU A 149 -12.10 -6.95 20.18
C LEU A 149 -12.69 -5.62 20.67
N THR A 150 -13.94 -5.59 21.12
CA THR A 150 -14.53 -4.40 21.74
C THR A 150 -13.83 -4.06 23.06
N ARG A 151 -13.54 -5.07 23.90
CA ARG A 151 -12.78 -4.87 25.14
C ARG A 151 -11.35 -4.41 24.86
N LEU A 152 -10.66 -5.09 23.93
CA LEU A 152 -9.30 -4.72 23.52
C LEU A 152 -9.25 -3.31 22.95
N ARG A 153 -10.21 -2.95 22.07
CA ARG A 153 -10.35 -1.60 21.50
C ARG A 153 -10.48 -0.56 22.59
N LYS A 154 -11.44 -0.74 23.51
CA LYS A 154 -11.72 0.21 24.59
C LYS A 154 -10.50 0.43 25.48
N GLU A 155 -9.76 -0.63 25.79
CA GLU A 155 -8.57 -0.51 26.62
C GLU A 155 -7.40 0.14 25.86
N ALA A 156 -7.20 -0.22 24.59
CA ALA A 156 -6.18 0.42 23.75
C ALA A 156 -6.44 1.93 23.57
N GLU A 157 -7.70 2.36 23.43
CA GLU A 157 -8.07 3.78 23.39
C GLU A 157 -7.62 4.52 24.65
N LYS A 158 -7.95 4.00 25.84
CA LYS A 158 -7.51 4.59 27.12
C LYS A 158 -6.00 4.63 27.25
N VAL A 159 -5.32 3.52 26.93
CA VAL A 159 -3.86 3.40 27.04
C VAL A 159 -3.19 4.43 26.15
N LEU A 160 -3.61 4.58 24.88
CA LEU A 160 -3.01 5.53 23.96
C LEU A 160 -3.24 6.98 24.40
N ILE A 161 -4.45 7.33 24.85
CA ILE A 161 -4.76 8.66 25.37
C ILE A 161 -3.87 9.00 26.58
N ASN A 162 -3.72 8.06 27.52
CA ASN A 162 -2.94 8.28 28.72
C ASN A 162 -1.42 8.29 28.47
N ALA A 163 -0.94 7.43 27.56
CA ALA A 163 0.48 7.29 27.27
C ALA A 163 1.03 8.41 26.37
N TYR A 164 0.17 9.02 25.56
CA TYR A 164 0.56 10.06 24.61
C TYR A 164 -0.32 11.32 24.76
N PRO A 165 -0.29 12.01 25.92
CA PRO A 165 -1.17 13.13 26.20
C PRO A 165 -0.96 14.35 25.28
N ALA A 166 0.21 14.44 24.63
CA ALA A 166 0.54 15.49 23.67
C ALA A 166 0.29 15.07 22.20
N ALA A 167 -0.14 13.82 21.95
CA ALA A 167 -0.48 13.34 20.62
C ALA A 167 -1.98 13.53 20.35
N ASP A 168 -2.33 13.67 19.09
CA ASP A 168 -3.70 13.57 18.62
C ASP A 168 -4.07 12.08 18.50
N VAL A 169 -5.03 11.65 19.32
CA VAL A 169 -5.54 10.27 19.37
C VAL A 169 -6.98 10.27 18.88
N ASP A 170 -7.18 10.02 17.59
CA ASP A 170 -8.49 9.92 16.99
C ASP A 170 -9.07 8.51 17.15
N ILE A 171 -10.05 8.43 18.06
CA ILE A 171 -10.82 7.23 18.34
C ILE A 171 -12.12 7.14 17.52
N SER A 172 -12.45 8.12 16.68
CA SER A 172 -13.70 8.15 15.91
C SER A 172 -13.73 7.12 14.78
N GLY A 173 -12.57 6.64 14.36
CA GLY A 173 -12.40 5.60 13.34
C GLY A 173 -13.12 4.29 13.68
N GLY A 174 -13.76 3.68 12.68
CA GLY A 174 -14.45 2.40 12.86
C GLY A 174 -13.49 1.22 13.09
N LYS A 175 -12.39 1.18 12.34
CA LYS A 175 -11.49 0.01 12.28
C LYS A 175 -10.15 0.20 13.02
N ALA A 176 -9.69 1.44 13.17
CA ALA A 176 -8.38 1.76 13.73
C ALA A 176 -8.45 2.93 14.71
N ILE A 177 -7.50 3.02 15.65
CA ILE A 177 -7.22 4.20 16.47
C ILE A 177 -6.09 4.91 15.76
N ALA A 178 -6.36 6.10 15.22
CA ALA A 178 -5.31 6.86 14.56
C ALA A 178 -4.60 7.70 15.62
N ILE A 179 -3.27 7.60 15.69
CA ILE A 179 -2.46 8.41 16.58
C ILE A 179 -1.37 9.16 15.80
N SER A 180 -1.25 10.46 16.02
CA SER A 180 -0.26 11.30 15.34
C SER A 180 0.19 12.50 16.20
N GLY A 181 1.24 13.20 15.80
CA GLY A 181 1.78 14.33 16.58
C GLY A 181 2.44 13.95 17.91
N GLY A 182 2.51 14.88 18.86
CA GLY A 182 3.18 14.69 20.14
C GLY A 182 4.67 14.35 19.99
N SER A 183 5.08 13.16 20.44
CA SER A 183 6.44 12.64 20.26
C SER A 183 6.57 11.69 19.06
N LEU A 184 5.51 11.47 18.28
CA LEU A 184 5.52 10.53 17.16
C LEU A 184 6.20 11.15 15.95
N ALA A 185 7.09 10.37 15.32
CA ALA A 185 7.72 10.77 14.07
C ALA A 185 6.86 10.42 12.86
N ARG A 186 5.85 9.56 13.01
CA ARG A 186 4.91 9.13 11.98
C ARG A 186 3.53 8.87 12.57
N PRO A 187 2.46 9.07 11.80
CA PRO A 187 1.14 8.60 12.19
C PRO A 187 1.09 7.06 12.22
N VAL A 188 0.36 6.51 13.18
CA VAL A 188 0.16 5.07 13.34
C VAL A 188 -1.34 4.79 13.48
N ASP A 189 -1.84 3.84 12.71
CA ASP A 189 -3.20 3.33 12.80
C ASP A 189 -3.19 2.00 13.56
N VAL A 190 -3.62 2.03 14.81
CA VAL A 190 -3.68 0.85 15.67
C VAL A 190 -4.99 0.09 15.43
N VAL A 191 -4.90 -1.14 14.95
CA VAL A 191 -6.04 -1.97 14.55
C VAL A 191 -6.23 -3.12 15.55
N PRO A 192 -7.24 -3.05 16.43
CA PRO A 192 -7.55 -4.17 17.31
C PRO A 192 -8.00 -5.37 16.48
N SER A 193 -7.37 -6.51 16.77
CA SER A 193 -7.52 -7.72 15.98
C SER A 193 -7.26 -8.96 16.82
N HIS A 194 -7.56 -10.12 16.27
CA HIS A 194 -7.12 -11.40 16.79
C HIS A 194 -6.81 -12.35 15.63
N TRP A 195 -6.16 -13.46 15.91
CA TRP A 195 -5.83 -14.44 14.87
C TRP A 195 -7.04 -15.24 14.40
N HIS A 196 -7.02 -15.62 13.12
CA HIS A 196 -7.95 -16.58 12.51
C HIS A 196 -7.15 -17.71 11.85
N ASP A 197 -7.24 -18.92 12.38
CA ASP A 197 -6.55 -20.10 11.86
C ASP A 197 -7.31 -20.64 10.62
N THR A 198 -6.81 -20.27 9.45
CA THR A 198 -7.29 -20.74 8.13
C THR A 198 -7.03 -22.23 7.93
N ASP A 199 -7.65 -22.81 6.90
CA ASP A 199 -7.39 -24.21 6.51
C ASP A 199 -5.91 -24.41 6.15
N GLU A 200 -5.33 -23.45 5.42
CA GLU A 200 -3.93 -23.42 5.02
C GLU A 200 -3.00 -23.33 6.24
N TYR A 201 -3.24 -22.39 7.17
CA TYR A 201 -2.42 -22.24 8.37
C TYR A 201 -2.43 -23.50 9.24
N GLN A 202 -3.59 -24.14 9.37
CA GLN A 202 -3.72 -25.37 10.13
C GLN A 202 -2.84 -26.49 9.58
N SER A 203 -2.57 -26.47 8.27
CA SER A 203 -1.74 -27.48 7.60
C SER A 203 -0.27 -27.07 7.55
N SER A 204 0.03 -25.79 7.27
CA SER A 204 1.40 -25.30 7.06
C SER A 204 2.11 -24.90 8.35
N GLY A 205 1.37 -24.43 9.36
CA GLY A 205 1.92 -23.79 10.56
C GLY A 205 2.61 -22.44 10.29
N ASN A 206 2.58 -21.93 9.05
CA ASN A 206 3.26 -20.70 8.68
C ASN A 206 2.37 -19.48 8.98
N GLU A 207 2.85 -18.53 9.79
CA GLU A 207 2.12 -17.31 10.17
C GLU A 207 1.56 -16.54 8.96
N ARG A 208 2.27 -16.58 7.81
CA ARG A 208 1.82 -15.94 6.57
C ARG A 208 0.44 -16.42 6.11
N ASP A 209 0.11 -17.68 6.34
CA ASP A 209 -1.17 -18.27 5.94
C ASP A 209 -2.28 -18.00 6.96
N ARG A 210 -1.92 -17.47 8.13
CA ARG A 210 -2.85 -17.15 9.21
C ARG A 210 -3.61 -15.88 8.90
N GLY A 211 -4.93 -15.92 9.09
CA GLY A 211 -5.80 -14.77 8.95
C GLY A 211 -5.80 -13.89 10.19
N VAL A 212 -6.34 -12.68 10.03
CA VAL A 212 -6.64 -11.77 11.13
C VAL A 212 -8.10 -11.34 11.05
N THR A 213 -8.76 -11.32 12.19
CA THR A 213 -10.12 -10.77 12.32
C THR A 213 -10.00 -9.38 12.95
N ILE A 214 -10.58 -8.36 12.31
CA ILE A 214 -10.56 -6.97 12.78
C ILE A 214 -11.97 -6.51 13.18
N LEU A 215 -12.04 -5.61 14.15
CA LEU A 215 -13.30 -4.97 14.55
C LEU A 215 -13.62 -3.77 13.65
N ASN A 216 -14.88 -3.65 13.25
CA ASN A 216 -15.46 -2.36 12.88
C ASN A 216 -16.41 -1.96 14.01
N LYS A 217 -16.13 -0.88 14.74
CA LYS A 217 -16.96 -0.46 15.87
C LYS A 217 -18.17 0.39 15.47
N LYS A 218 -18.20 0.93 14.25
CA LYS A 218 -19.32 1.77 13.76
C LYS A 218 -20.52 0.93 13.35
N VAL A 219 -20.25 -0.18 12.70
CA VAL A 219 -21.19 -1.26 12.44
C VAL A 219 -20.59 -2.41 13.22
N PRO A 220 -21.06 -2.75 14.44
CA PRO A 220 -20.38 -3.65 15.39
C PRO A 220 -20.26 -5.07 14.84
N GLU A 221 -19.37 -5.24 13.88
CA GLU A 221 -19.14 -6.40 13.06
C GLU A 221 -17.63 -6.69 13.02
N THR A 222 -17.27 -7.90 12.63
CA THR A 222 -15.89 -8.29 12.42
C THR A 222 -15.64 -8.65 10.97
N VAL A 223 -14.42 -8.35 10.50
CA VAL A 223 -13.99 -8.62 9.12
C VAL A 223 -12.72 -9.46 9.16
N ASP A 224 -12.74 -10.60 8.48
CA ASP A 224 -11.57 -11.45 8.31
C ASP A 224 -10.73 -10.96 7.12
N ASN A 225 -9.42 -10.91 7.28
CA ASN A 225 -8.46 -10.52 6.26
C ASN A 225 -7.24 -11.45 6.26
N LEU A 226 -6.50 -11.45 5.14
CA LEU A 226 -5.27 -12.23 4.96
C LEU A 226 -4.08 -11.31 4.59
N PRO A 227 -3.75 -10.30 5.43
CA PRO A 227 -2.77 -9.27 5.06
C PRO A 227 -1.38 -9.85 4.83
N PHE A 228 -0.96 -10.82 5.65
CA PHE A 228 0.36 -11.44 5.54
C PHE A 228 0.48 -12.29 4.28
N LEU A 229 -0.57 -13.04 3.93
CA LEU A 229 -0.62 -13.81 2.70
C LEU A 229 -0.55 -12.91 1.46
N HIS A 230 -1.30 -11.79 1.47
CA HIS A 230 -1.24 -10.80 0.40
C HIS A 230 0.17 -10.22 0.24
N ILE A 231 0.75 -9.71 1.33
CA ILE A 231 2.09 -9.11 1.33
C ILE A 231 3.11 -10.12 0.81
N GLY A 232 3.09 -11.33 1.36
CA GLY A 232 4.02 -12.38 0.94
C GLY A 232 3.83 -12.77 -0.52
N ARG A 233 2.59 -12.93 -1.01
CA ARG A 233 2.36 -13.33 -2.41
C ARG A 233 2.84 -12.26 -3.38
N VAL A 234 2.57 -10.99 -3.09
CA VAL A 234 3.08 -9.88 -3.91
C VAL A 234 4.61 -9.81 -3.85
N HIS A 235 5.20 -9.97 -2.67
CA HIS A 235 6.65 -9.94 -2.50
C HIS A 235 7.35 -11.08 -3.25
N ASP A 236 6.88 -12.31 -3.10
CA ASP A 236 7.45 -13.48 -3.78
C ASP A 236 7.37 -13.32 -5.29
N ARG A 237 6.21 -12.88 -5.81
CA ARG A 237 6.02 -12.69 -7.25
C ARG A 237 6.91 -11.58 -7.80
N ASP A 238 7.05 -10.48 -7.05
CA ASP A 238 7.96 -9.40 -7.40
C ASP A 238 9.42 -9.85 -7.44
N GLN A 239 9.85 -10.66 -6.46
CA GLN A 239 11.22 -11.14 -6.36
C GLN A 239 11.53 -12.24 -7.40
N ASN A 240 10.65 -13.22 -7.55
CA ASN A 240 10.90 -14.42 -8.34
C ASN A 240 10.62 -14.19 -9.84
N ASP A 241 9.59 -13.41 -10.16
CA ASP A 241 9.09 -13.31 -11.54
C ASP A 241 9.41 -11.95 -12.17
N ALA A 242 9.26 -10.84 -11.42
CA ALA A 242 9.34 -9.48 -11.96
C ALA A 242 10.64 -8.73 -11.64
N GLN A 243 11.54 -9.29 -10.82
CA GLN A 243 12.81 -8.68 -10.39
C GLN A 243 12.66 -7.20 -9.95
N GLY A 244 11.64 -6.90 -9.14
CA GLY A 244 11.35 -5.54 -8.63
C GLY A 244 10.41 -4.71 -9.52
N GLY A 245 10.12 -5.15 -10.74
CA GLY A 245 9.24 -4.46 -11.68
C GLY A 245 7.79 -4.39 -11.22
N LEU A 246 7.31 -5.38 -10.45
CA LEU A 246 5.96 -5.40 -9.92
C LEU A 246 5.78 -4.30 -8.87
N LYS A 247 6.67 -4.20 -7.88
CA LYS A 247 6.57 -3.11 -6.89
C LYS A 247 6.76 -1.72 -7.53
N LYS A 248 7.60 -1.59 -8.56
CA LYS A 248 7.71 -0.35 -9.37
C LYS A 248 6.37 0.02 -10.01
N SER A 249 5.67 -0.92 -10.64
CA SER A 249 4.36 -0.68 -11.27
C SER A 249 3.28 -0.26 -10.25
N ILE A 250 3.28 -0.88 -9.06
CA ILE A 250 2.35 -0.54 -7.98
C ILE A 250 2.56 0.92 -7.52
N ARG A 251 3.83 1.31 -7.28
CA ARG A 251 4.16 2.68 -6.88
C ARG A 251 3.82 3.70 -7.97
N LEU A 252 4.09 3.39 -9.24
CA LEU A 252 3.71 4.21 -10.38
C LEU A 252 2.20 4.47 -10.40
N ALA A 253 1.39 3.41 -10.39
CA ALA A 253 -0.06 3.51 -10.43
C ALA A 253 -0.63 4.27 -9.22
N LYS A 254 -0.07 4.05 -8.03
CA LYS A 254 -0.45 4.81 -6.81
C LYS A 254 -0.09 6.28 -6.94
N ASN A 255 1.07 6.62 -7.50
CA ASN A 255 1.50 7.99 -7.67
C ASN A 255 0.60 8.73 -8.65
N VAL A 256 0.36 8.15 -9.83
CA VAL A 256 -0.53 8.68 -10.87
C VAL A 256 -1.96 8.85 -10.34
N LYS A 257 -2.50 7.85 -9.63
CA LYS A 257 -3.81 7.97 -8.96
C LYS A 257 -3.86 9.19 -8.03
N ASN A 258 -2.83 9.38 -7.21
CA ASN A 258 -2.83 10.45 -6.22
C ASN A 258 -2.75 11.83 -6.88
N ASP A 259 -1.94 11.99 -7.92
CA ASP A 259 -1.87 13.25 -8.68
C ASP A 259 -3.19 13.54 -9.40
N ALA A 260 -3.84 12.53 -9.99
CA ALA A 260 -5.15 12.70 -10.60
C ALA A 260 -6.22 13.16 -9.59
N ILE A 261 -6.17 12.67 -8.35
CA ILE A 261 -7.06 13.14 -7.27
C ILE A 261 -6.76 14.60 -6.90
N GLU A 262 -5.48 14.98 -6.83
CA GLU A 262 -5.08 16.38 -6.57
C GLU A 262 -5.40 17.32 -7.75
N ASP A 263 -5.56 16.77 -8.95
CA ASP A 263 -6.08 17.46 -10.13
C ASP A 263 -7.63 17.50 -10.18
N GLY A 264 -8.30 17.04 -9.12
CA GLY A 264 -9.75 17.09 -8.97
C GLY A 264 -10.51 15.91 -9.58
N LYS A 265 -9.81 14.85 -10.02
CA LYS A 265 -10.47 13.63 -10.53
C LYS A 265 -10.91 12.72 -9.38
N TYR A 266 -12.00 12.02 -9.58
CA TYR A 266 -12.47 11.00 -8.65
C TYR A 266 -11.98 9.61 -9.07
N ILE A 267 -11.28 8.90 -8.18
CA ILE A 267 -10.78 7.54 -8.42
C ILE A 267 -11.11 6.64 -7.23
N ASN A 268 -12.21 5.89 -7.34
CA ASN A 268 -12.62 4.88 -6.36
C ASN A 268 -11.92 3.52 -6.61
N LEU A 269 -10.60 3.49 -6.41
CA LEU A 269 -9.80 2.28 -6.56
C LEU A 269 -8.75 2.17 -5.44
N PRO A 270 -9.01 1.42 -4.36
CA PRO A 270 -8.12 1.32 -3.20
C PRO A 270 -6.69 0.87 -3.55
N SER A 271 -5.70 1.27 -2.74
CA SER A 271 -4.30 0.86 -2.92
C SER A 271 -4.11 -0.66 -2.93
N PHE A 272 -4.91 -1.38 -2.14
CA PHE A 272 -4.94 -2.83 -2.10
C PHE A 272 -5.38 -3.43 -3.44
N ASP A 273 -6.38 -2.83 -4.08
CA ASP A 273 -6.85 -3.24 -5.41
C ASP A 273 -5.82 -2.89 -6.49
N ILE A 274 -5.13 -1.75 -6.40
CA ILE A 274 -4.02 -1.41 -7.32
C ILE A 274 -2.90 -2.46 -7.25
N ALA A 275 -2.49 -2.86 -6.04
CA ALA A 275 -1.49 -3.91 -5.87
C ALA A 275 -1.96 -5.25 -6.47
N ALA A 276 -3.22 -5.60 -6.24
CA ALA A 276 -3.83 -6.79 -6.79
C ALA A 276 -3.95 -6.76 -8.32
N ILE A 277 -4.24 -5.61 -8.92
CA ILE A 277 -4.29 -5.46 -10.39
C ILE A 277 -2.89 -5.73 -10.94
N MET A 278 -1.88 -5.00 -10.46
CA MET A 278 -0.51 -5.17 -10.97
C MET A 278 0.05 -6.57 -10.72
N TYR A 279 -0.39 -7.26 -9.67
CA TYR A 279 -0.05 -8.67 -9.43
C TYR A 279 -0.41 -9.57 -10.62
N HIS A 280 -1.44 -9.25 -11.40
CA HIS A 280 -1.85 -10.01 -12.60
C HIS A 280 -1.26 -9.48 -13.92
N ALA A 281 -0.48 -8.40 -13.90
CA ALA A 281 0.20 -7.91 -15.09
C ALA A 281 1.23 -8.93 -15.61
N ASN A 282 1.76 -8.70 -16.81
CA ASN A 282 2.76 -9.57 -17.41
C ASN A 282 4.10 -9.42 -16.69
N GLN A 283 4.40 -10.34 -15.77
CA GLN A 283 5.61 -10.30 -14.95
C GLN A 283 6.89 -10.41 -15.79
N ALA A 284 6.86 -11.11 -16.92
CA ALA A 284 8.02 -11.22 -17.81
C ALA A 284 8.36 -9.87 -18.45
N VAL A 285 7.36 -9.05 -18.78
CA VAL A 285 7.59 -7.69 -19.27
C VAL A 285 8.06 -6.78 -18.13
N LEU A 286 7.44 -6.86 -16.95
CA LEU A 286 7.88 -6.09 -15.78
C LEU A 286 9.34 -6.40 -15.39
N ARG A 287 9.77 -7.65 -15.57
CA ARG A 287 11.15 -8.08 -15.34
C ARG A 287 12.17 -7.34 -16.20
N THR A 288 11.80 -6.93 -17.41
CA THR A 288 12.71 -6.18 -18.29
C THR A 288 13.14 -4.84 -17.69
N SER A 289 12.46 -4.36 -16.64
CA SER A 289 12.81 -3.16 -15.89
C SER A 289 14.21 -3.14 -15.27
N VAL A 290 14.89 -4.30 -15.19
CA VAL A 290 16.30 -4.37 -14.80
C VAL A 290 17.23 -3.72 -15.85
N TYR A 291 16.78 -3.64 -17.11
CA TYR A 291 17.49 -2.98 -18.21
C TYR A 291 16.73 -1.75 -18.72
N TYR A 292 15.42 -1.88 -18.90
CA TYR A 292 14.55 -0.89 -19.51
C TYR A 292 13.46 -0.48 -18.53
N GLU A 293 13.77 0.44 -17.61
CA GLU A 293 12.83 0.82 -16.55
C GLU A 293 11.49 1.35 -17.07
N LEU A 294 11.47 2.01 -18.23
CA LEU A 294 10.24 2.50 -18.87
C LEU A 294 9.34 1.37 -19.42
N ALA A 295 9.83 0.14 -19.53
CA ALA A 295 8.98 -1.02 -19.81
C ALA A 295 7.93 -1.25 -18.70
N VAL A 296 8.21 -0.83 -17.46
CA VAL A 296 7.22 -0.84 -16.37
C VAL A 296 6.04 0.06 -16.71
N LEU A 297 6.29 1.26 -17.25
CA LEU A 297 5.23 2.18 -17.69
C LEU A 297 4.44 1.57 -18.83
N ALA A 298 5.12 0.98 -19.82
CA ALA A 298 4.47 0.34 -20.96
C ALA A 298 3.52 -0.79 -20.51
N GLU A 299 3.98 -1.69 -19.64
CA GLU A 299 3.16 -2.80 -19.15
C GLU A 299 2.04 -2.36 -18.21
N THR A 300 2.32 -1.38 -17.34
CA THR A 300 1.29 -0.80 -16.45
C THR A 300 0.16 -0.19 -17.27
N GLN A 301 0.49 0.62 -18.27
CA GLN A 301 -0.47 1.21 -19.19
C GLN A 301 -1.24 0.12 -19.93
N ARG A 302 -0.53 -0.80 -20.60
CA ARG A 302 -1.14 -1.90 -21.38
C ARG A 302 -2.13 -2.71 -20.56
N PHE A 303 -1.76 -3.08 -19.34
CA PHE A 303 -2.61 -3.95 -18.52
C PHE A 303 -3.85 -3.24 -17.99
N LEU A 304 -3.73 -1.99 -17.55
CA LEU A 304 -4.90 -1.19 -17.13
C LEU A 304 -5.89 -1.01 -18.29
N ASP A 305 -5.37 -0.66 -19.47
CA ASP A 305 -6.14 -0.49 -20.70
C ASP A 305 -6.83 -1.78 -21.15
N TYR A 306 -6.10 -2.91 -21.08
CA TYR A 306 -6.66 -4.23 -21.37
C TYR A 306 -7.82 -4.58 -20.44
N LEU A 307 -7.70 -4.36 -19.13
CA LEU A 307 -8.76 -4.66 -18.17
C LEU A 307 -10.00 -3.79 -18.37
N TRP A 308 -9.81 -2.52 -18.72
CA TRP A 308 -10.93 -1.63 -19.01
C TRP A 308 -11.73 -2.09 -20.23
N HIS A 309 -11.03 -2.50 -21.31
CA HIS A 309 -11.65 -2.98 -22.54
C HIS A 309 -12.17 -4.44 -22.43
N ASN A 310 -11.69 -5.22 -21.46
CA ASN A 310 -12.07 -6.62 -21.25
C ASN A 310 -12.63 -6.81 -19.83
N LYS A 311 -13.73 -6.12 -19.53
CA LYS A 311 -14.32 -6.11 -18.17
C LYS A 311 -14.71 -7.50 -17.67
N ASP A 312 -15.17 -8.39 -18.54
CA ASP A 312 -15.53 -9.75 -18.16
C ASP A 312 -14.32 -10.53 -17.67
N PHE A 313 -13.18 -10.40 -18.35
CA PHE A 313 -11.91 -10.93 -17.85
C PHE A 313 -11.49 -10.24 -16.54
N ALA A 314 -11.61 -8.92 -16.44
CA ALA A 314 -11.25 -8.18 -15.23
C ALA A 314 -12.05 -8.66 -13.99
N ARG A 315 -13.34 -8.97 -14.15
CA ARG A 315 -14.19 -9.55 -13.09
C ARG A 315 -13.71 -10.92 -12.62
N THR A 316 -12.90 -11.63 -13.41
CA THR A 316 -12.30 -12.91 -13.00
C THR A 316 -11.09 -12.75 -12.09
N LEU A 317 -10.50 -11.55 -11.97
CA LEU A 317 -9.27 -11.40 -11.19
C LEU A 317 -9.57 -11.38 -9.69
N HIS A 318 -8.79 -12.15 -8.94
CA HIS A 318 -8.82 -12.16 -7.47
C HIS A 318 -7.70 -11.32 -6.89
N VAL A 319 -7.91 -10.81 -5.68
CA VAL A 319 -6.80 -10.25 -4.90
C VAL A 319 -5.76 -11.34 -4.60
N PRO A 320 -4.47 -10.99 -4.39
CA PRO A 320 -3.39 -11.97 -4.24
C PRO A 320 -3.67 -13.06 -3.22
N ASP A 321 -4.30 -12.74 -2.09
CA ASP A 321 -4.66 -13.72 -1.06
C ASP A 321 -5.84 -14.65 -1.42
N GLY A 322 -6.57 -14.37 -2.50
CA GLY A 322 -7.71 -15.16 -2.97
C GLY A 322 -9.04 -14.87 -2.28
N SER A 323 -9.08 -13.96 -1.30
CA SER A 323 -10.26 -13.72 -0.45
C SER A 323 -11.48 -13.14 -1.18
N ARG A 324 -11.26 -12.39 -2.27
CA ARG A 324 -12.33 -11.78 -3.07
C ARG A 324 -11.89 -11.46 -4.50
N ARG A 325 -12.86 -11.12 -5.35
CA ARG A 325 -12.60 -10.48 -6.65
C ARG A 325 -12.05 -9.06 -6.44
N ILE A 326 -11.17 -8.63 -7.34
CA ILE A 326 -10.68 -7.24 -7.36
C ILE A 326 -11.84 -6.30 -7.69
N PHE A 327 -12.54 -6.60 -8.78
CA PHE A 327 -13.72 -5.87 -9.27
C PHE A 327 -15.00 -6.53 -8.75
N ASP A 328 -15.19 -6.47 -7.44
CA ASP A 328 -16.38 -6.97 -6.72
C ASP A 328 -17.56 -5.99 -6.74
N LYS A 329 -17.34 -4.76 -7.22
CA LYS A 329 -18.36 -3.71 -7.37
C LYS A 329 -18.13 -2.92 -8.64
N GLU A 330 -19.21 -2.49 -9.30
CA GLU A 330 -19.15 -1.79 -10.57
C GLU A 330 -18.49 -0.40 -10.47
N GLU A 331 -18.57 0.28 -9.32
CA GLU A 331 -17.97 1.61 -9.16
C GLU A 331 -16.44 1.59 -9.29
N LYS A 332 -15.80 0.42 -9.09
CA LYS A 332 -14.35 0.25 -9.28
C LYS A 332 -13.93 0.39 -10.74
N PHE A 333 -14.81 0.09 -11.70
CA PHE A 333 -14.50 0.27 -13.12
C PHE A 333 -14.39 1.76 -13.50
N GLY A 334 -15.12 2.65 -12.82
CA GLY A 334 -14.93 4.10 -12.98
C GLY A 334 -13.53 4.54 -12.54
N GLY A 335 -13.05 4.00 -11.42
CA GLY A 335 -11.67 4.21 -10.97
C GLY A 335 -10.62 3.64 -11.92
N LEU A 336 -10.86 2.45 -12.48
CA LEU A 336 -10.00 1.82 -13.49
C LEU A 336 -9.91 2.66 -14.76
N LEU A 337 -11.04 3.13 -15.31
CA LEU A 337 -11.05 3.99 -16.50
C LEU A 337 -10.20 5.23 -16.28
N THR A 338 -10.47 5.97 -15.20
CA THR A 338 -9.73 7.22 -14.92
C THR A 338 -8.24 6.96 -14.79
N LEU A 339 -7.84 5.91 -14.06
CA LEU A 339 -6.42 5.56 -13.91
C LEU A 339 -5.78 5.09 -15.22
N SER A 340 -6.51 4.34 -16.05
CA SER A 340 -6.06 3.91 -17.38
C SER A 340 -5.81 5.11 -18.27
N SER A 341 -6.75 6.05 -18.36
CA SER A 341 -6.60 7.26 -19.18
C SER A 341 -5.43 8.14 -18.74
N GLU A 342 -5.20 8.25 -17.42
CA GLU A 342 -4.02 8.94 -16.90
C GLU A 342 -2.70 8.27 -17.31
N MET A 343 -2.69 6.93 -17.34
CA MET A 343 -1.52 6.17 -17.75
C MET A 343 -1.29 6.25 -19.27
N ASP A 344 -2.37 6.30 -20.07
CA ASP A 344 -2.31 6.52 -21.51
C ASP A 344 -1.65 7.86 -21.84
N ASP A 345 -2.07 8.92 -21.16
CA ASP A 345 -1.51 10.25 -21.33
C ASP A 345 -0.03 10.28 -20.94
N LEU A 346 0.33 9.70 -19.79
CA LEU A 346 1.72 9.60 -19.37
C LEU A 346 2.58 8.82 -20.39
N ALA A 347 2.10 7.66 -20.86
CA ALA A 347 2.83 6.84 -21.83
C ALA A 347 3.06 7.58 -23.16
N ARG A 348 2.06 8.30 -23.68
CA ARG A 348 2.22 9.13 -24.89
C ARG A 348 3.22 10.25 -24.71
N GLN A 349 3.21 10.93 -23.56
CA GLN A 349 4.14 12.04 -23.31
C GLN A 349 5.57 11.55 -23.13
N VAL A 350 5.78 10.44 -22.42
CA VAL A 350 7.10 9.80 -22.33
C VAL A 350 7.56 9.34 -23.72
N ALA A 351 6.68 8.76 -24.53
CA ALA A 351 7.03 8.37 -25.90
C ALA A 351 7.50 9.55 -26.78
N ARG A 352 6.88 10.73 -26.64
CA ARG A 352 7.34 11.97 -27.32
C ARG A 352 8.74 12.40 -26.90
N GLU A 353 9.07 12.21 -25.63
CA GLU A 353 10.40 12.54 -25.10
C GLU A 353 11.47 11.54 -25.56
N GLN A 354 11.11 10.27 -25.75
CA GLN A 354 12.04 9.21 -26.12
C GLN A 354 12.20 9.01 -27.63
N SER A 355 11.25 9.49 -28.45
CA SER A 355 11.27 9.31 -29.91
C SER A 355 11.13 10.63 -30.66
N GLN A 356 12.18 11.00 -31.39
CA GLN A 356 12.14 12.19 -32.28
C GLN A 356 11.02 12.10 -33.32
N LYS A 357 10.73 10.89 -33.81
CA LYS A 357 9.65 10.65 -34.78
C LYS A 357 8.26 10.98 -34.21
N LEU A 358 8.06 10.71 -32.92
CA LEU A 358 6.75 10.88 -32.25
C LEU A 358 6.58 12.28 -31.65
N ARG A 359 7.68 13.01 -31.42
CA ARG A 359 7.71 14.29 -30.68
C ARG A 359 6.69 15.32 -31.15
N TYR A 360 6.47 15.41 -32.46
CA TYR A 360 5.59 16.41 -33.08
C TYR A 360 4.26 15.84 -33.59
N GLN A 361 3.98 14.56 -33.33
CA GLN A 361 2.70 13.98 -33.70
C GLN A 361 1.59 14.46 -32.75
N GLU A 362 0.51 14.98 -33.34
CA GLU A 362 -0.66 15.43 -32.58
C GLU A 362 -1.32 14.28 -31.81
N THR A 363 -1.45 13.12 -32.46
CA THR A 363 -1.98 11.89 -31.86
C THR A 363 -0.97 10.76 -32.06
N ILE A 364 -0.77 9.96 -31.01
CA ILE A 364 0.13 8.81 -31.04
C ILE A 364 -0.68 7.58 -30.59
N PRO A 365 -0.76 6.53 -31.43
CA PRO A 365 -1.35 5.26 -31.02
C PRO A 365 -0.66 4.70 -29.77
N LEU A 366 -1.41 4.03 -28.89
CA LEU A 366 -0.83 3.48 -27.66
C LEU A 366 0.20 2.39 -27.95
N ASP A 367 0.01 1.58 -29.00
CA ASP A 367 1.02 0.60 -29.43
C ASP A 367 2.33 1.25 -29.84
N GLU A 368 2.29 2.34 -30.62
CA GLU A 368 3.49 3.09 -30.98
C GLU A 368 4.16 3.72 -29.76
N SER A 369 3.36 4.24 -28.83
CA SER A 369 3.85 4.80 -27.57
C SER A 369 4.59 3.75 -26.74
N ARG A 370 3.99 2.56 -26.59
CA ARG A 370 4.60 1.42 -25.88
C ARG A 370 5.89 0.96 -26.55
N ASN A 371 5.89 0.82 -27.87
CA ASN A 371 7.09 0.43 -28.62
C ASN A 371 8.24 1.43 -28.45
N ALA A 372 7.93 2.72 -28.41
CA ALA A 372 8.92 3.77 -28.23
C ALA A 372 9.58 3.81 -26.84
N ILE A 373 8.95 3.24 -25.81
CA ILE A 373 9.45 3.32 -24.42
C ILE A 373 9.92 1.96 -23.86
N SER A 374 9.48 0.83 -24.43
CA SER A 374 9.72 -0.49 -23.85
C SER A 374 11.18 -0.96 -23.87
N ASN A 375 12.01 -0.41 -24.77
CA ASN A 375 13.42 -0.81 -24.94
C ASN A 375 14.38 0.38 -24.76
N VAL A 376 13.96 1.40 -24.01
CA VAL A 376 14.75 2.61 -23.80
C VAL A 376 15.65 2.45 -22.58
N LEU A 377 16.95 2.65 -22.79
CA LEU A 377 17.90 2.82 -21.70
C LEU A 377 17.91 4.27 -21.25
N VAL A 378 17.49 4.55 -20.02
CA VAL A 378 17.62 5.87 -19.41
C VAL A 378 18.79 5.85 -18.43
N PRO A 379 19.88 6.60 -18.68
CA PRO A 379 21.02 6.66 -17.77
C PRO A 379 20.63 6.95 -16.32
N GLY A 380 21.40 6.37 -15.40
CA GLY A 380 21.22 6.49 -13.95
C GLY A 380 21.52 7.88 -13.41
#